data_AF-A0AAW1LWC4-F1
#
_entry.id   AF-A0AAW1LWC4-F1
#
_cell.length_a   1.000
_cell.length_b   1.000
_cell.length_c   1.000
_cell.angle_alpha   90.00
_cell.angle_beta   90.00
_cell.angle_gamma   90.00
#
_symmetry.space_group_name_H-M   'P 1'
#
loop_
_entity.id
_entity.type
_entity.pdbx_description
1 polymer ?
#
loop_
_entity_poly.entity_id
_entity_poly.type
_entity_poly.pdbx_seq_one_letter_code
_entity_poly.pdbx_strand_id
1 'polypeptide(L)'
;MLMDRSAGVMVQKQIIALCNVNGKPAICATQMLESMMDKRRPSRADVSDIGNAIFDGADCVMLSAETAVGKYPVECVKAMAKICIEAETFNWNGRLFHEILTLTFNNNEADGFCMSAVAMATYYEVEAIIVTAEVSKDFVKLVSKFKPRCPIIAVTRDVKFSRQIGLYRGAFGVVYEEATTGQTATATWFTRKQPPDKLQLQLQLQLQLQRWKIPPLKQPKKKTILPRKS
;
A
#
# COMPACT_ATOMS: atom_id res chain seq x y z
N MET A 1 2.45 6.13 -35.18
CA MET A 1 3.85 5.93 -34.74
C MET A 1 3.83 4.70 -33.84
N LEU A 2 4.12 3.52 -34.40
CA LEU A 2 4.13 2.27 -33.64
C LEU A 2 5.41 2.27 -32.81
N MET A 3 5.29 2.39 -31.49
CA MET A 3 6.42 2.14 -30.60
C MET A 3 6.95 0.72 -30.85
N ASP A 4 8.26 0.59 -30.98
CA ASP A 4 8.91 -0.71 -31.03
C ASP A 4 8.54 -1.50 -29.76
N ARG A 5 8.21 -2.79 -29.90
CA ARG A 5 7.81 -3.65 -28.77
C ARG A 5 8.93 -3.75 -27.73
N SER A 6 10.18 -3.59 -28.15
CA SER A 6 11.34 -3.54 -27.25
C SER A 6 11.30 -2.35 -26.28
N ALA A 7 10.66 -1.24 -26.66
CA ALA A 7 10.60 -0.02 -25.86
C ALA A 7 9.50 -0.06 -24.79
N GLY A 8 8.54 -0.99 -24.87
CA GLY A 8 7.37 -1.05 -23.98
C GLY A 8 7.75 -1.14 -22.50
N VAL A 9 8.72 -2.00 -22.18
CA VAL A 9 9.21 -2.17 -20.79
C VAL A 9 9.90 -0.90 -20.28
N MET A 10 10.67 -0.22 -21.13
CA MET A 10 11.35 1.02 -20.76
C MET A 10 10.35 2.14 -20.49
N VAL A 11 9.34 2.28 -21.35
CA VAL A 11 8.28 3.28 -21.20
C VAL A 11 7.45 3.01 -19.94
N GLN A 12 7.10 1.75 -19.66
CA GLN A 12 6.41 1.37 -18.43
C GLN A 12 7.19 1.80 -17.19
N LYS A 13 8.49 1.48 -17.12
CA LYS A 13 9.35 1.88 -15.99
C LYS A 13 9.40 3.40 -15.82
N GLN A 14 9.55 4.13 -16.92
CA GLN A 14 9.57 5.60 -16.89
C GLN A 14 8.25 6.19 -16.39
N ILE A 15 7.10 5.69 -16.87
CA ILE A 15 5.78 6.16 -16.44
C ILE A 15 5.58 5.90 -14.96
N ILE A 16 5.89 4.70 -14.46
CA ILE A 16 5.75 4.36 -13.04
C ILE A 16 6.65 5.26 -12.18
N ALA A 17 7.91 5.46 -12.58
CA ALA A 17 8.84 6.33 -11.87
C ALA A 17 8.31 7.78 -11.79
N LEU A 18 7.81 8.33 -12.90
CA LEU A 18 7.21 9.67 -12.94
C LEU A 18 5.96 9.77 -12.05
N CYS A 19 5.10 8.76 -12.07
CA CYS A 19 3.93 8.68 -11.19
C CYS A 19 4.34 8.66 -9.71
N ASN A 20 5.34 7.86 -9.34
CA ASN A 20 5.86 7.77 -7.97
C ASN A 20 6.41 9.11 -7.47
N VAL A 21 7.24 9.79 -8.28
CA VAL A 21 7.80 11.10 -7.92
C VAL A 21 6.71 12.16 -7.71
N ASN A 22 5.66 12.11 -8.52
CA ASN A 22 4.54 13.05 -8.45
C ASN A 22 3.42 12.64 -7.47
N GLY A 23 3.54 11.50 -6.78
CA GLY A 23 2.49 10.98 -5.88
C GLY A 23 1.17 10.66 -6.58
N LYS A 24 1.21 10.32 -7.88
CA LYS A 24 0.04 9.88 -8.65
C LYS A 24 0.00 8.35 -8.70
N PRO A 25 -1.17 7.72 -8.51
CA PRO A 25 -1.25 6.27 -8.50
C PRO A 25 -0.96 5.70 -9.90
N ALA A 26 -0.07 4.73 -9.97
CA ALA A 26 0.23 3.99 -11.21
C ALA A 26 -0.48 2.64 -11.23
N ILE A 27 -1.23 2.36 -12.30
CA ILE A 27 -1.94 1.09 -12.50
C ILE A 27 -1.26 0.34 -13.65
N CYS A 28 -0.65 -0.81 -13.36
CA CYS A 28 -0.15 -1.71 -14.39
C CYS A 28 -1.30 -2.59 -14.87
N ALA A 29 -1.63 -2.48 -16.15
CA ALA A 29 -2.77 -3.15 -16.75
C ALA A 29 -2.36 -3.96 -17.99
N THR A 30 -3.21 -4.93 -18.31
CA THR A 30 -3.14 -5.89 -19.44
C THR A 30 -2.12 -7.03 -19.28
N GLN A 31 -2.55 -8.23 -19.70
CA GLN A 31 -1.75 -9.47 -19.81
C GLN A 31 -0.95 -9.89 -18.55
N MET A 32 -1.37 -9.47 -17.36
CA MET A 32 -0.64 -9.77 -16.12
C MET A 32 -0.76 -11.26 -15.73
N LEU A 33 -1.89 -11.92 -16.03
CA LEU A 33 -2.10 -13.36 -15.80
C LEU A 33 -2.68 -14.06 -17.04
N GLU A 34 -2.26 -13.66 -18.24
CA GLU A 34 -2.85 -14.15 -19.50
C GLU A 34 -2.83 -15.68 -19.60
N SER A 35 -1.79 -16.34 -19.08
CA SER A 35 -1.73 -17.81 -19.10
C SER A 35 -2.85 -18.48 -18.31
N MET A 36 -3.47 -17.77 -17.36
CA MET A 36 -4.55 -18.27 -16.52
C MET A 36 -5.94 -18.18 -17.16
N MET A 37 -6.05 -17.65 -18.39
CA MET A 37 -7.28 -17.73 -19.18
C MET A 37 -7.77 -19.18 -19.33
N ASP A 38 -6.83 -20.10 -19.58
CA ASP A 38 -7.08 -21.53 -19.79
C ASP A 38 -6.43 -22.45 -18.74
N LYS A 39 -5.48 -21.94 -17.94
CA LYS A 39 -4.74 -22.73 -16.95
C LYS A 39 -5.07 -22.29 -15.54
N ARG A 40 -5.08 -23.24 -14.60
CA ARG A 40 -5.35 -22.95 -13.18
C ARG A 40 -4.14 -22.34 -12.42
N ARG A 41 -2.97 -22.29 -13.05
CA ARG A 41 -1.74 -21.76 -12.44
C ARG A 41 -1.04 -20.79 -13.41
N PRO A 42 -0.45 -19.71 -12.90
CA PRO A 42 0.26 -18.75 -13.73
C PRO A 42 1.56 -19.33 -14.26
N SER A 43 1.99 -18.82 -15.40
CA SER A 43 3.31 -19.10 -15.96
C SER A 43 4.41 -18.38 -15.16
N ARG A 44 5.67 -18.79 -15.35
CA ARG A 44 6.81 -18.08 -14.74
C ARG A 44 6.95 -16.65 -15.26
N ALA A 45 6.58 -16.40 -16.52
CA ALA A 45 6.64 -15.07 -17.12
C ALA A 45 5.64 -14.13 -16.43
N ASP A 46 4.38 -14.56 -16.31
CA ASP A 46 3.32 -13.81 -15.62
C ASP A 46 3.73 -13.39 -14.20
N VAL A 47 4.28 -14.33 -13.43
CA VAL A 47 4.75 -14.06 -12.06
C VAL A 47 5.89 -13.05 -12.04
N SER A 48 6.84 -13.18 -12.97
CA SER A 48 7.98 -12.26 -13.09
C SER A 48 7.53 -10.86 -13.48
N ASP A 49 6.59 -10.73 -14.42
CA ASP A 49 6.09 -9.45 -14.91
C ASP A 49 5.32 -8.69 -13.83
N ILE A 50 4.46 -9.38 -13.08
CA ILE A 50 3.78 -8.81 -11.90
C ILE A 50 4.79 -8.39 -10.84
N GLY A 51 5.75 -9.26 -10.52
CA GLY A 51 6.78 -8.97 -9.52
C GLY A 51 7.59 -7.72 -9.87
N ASN A 52 8.01 -7.60 -11.13
CA ASN A 52 8.73 -6.44 -11.63
C ASN A 52 7.90 -5.15 -11.54
N ALA A 53 6.61 -5.18 -11.89
CA ALA A 53 5.73 -4.02 -11.76
C ALA A 53 5.63 -3.52 -10.30
N ILE A 54 5.60 -4.44 -9.34
CA ILE A 54 5.57 -4.11 -7.90
C ILE A 54 6.91 -3.55 -7.43
N PHE A 55 8.03 -4.11 -7.92
CA PHE A 55 9.36 -3.59 -7.61
C PHE A 55 9.60 -2.21 -8.20
N ASP A 56 9.04 -1.92 -9.37
CA ASP A 56 9.07 -0.60 -9.99
C ASP A 56 8.20 0.42 -9.23
N GLY A 57 7.32 -0.05 -8.34
CA GLY A 57 6.53 0.78 -7.43
C GLY A 57 5.10 1.05 -7.88
N ALA A 58 4.55 0.25 -8.78
CA ALA A 58 3.14 0.33 -9.17
C ALA A 58 2.21 0.29 -7.94
N ASP A 59 1.15 1.09 -7.96
CA ASP A 59 0.17 1.14 -6.86
C ASP A 59 -0.88 0.05 -6.99
N CYS A 60 -1.28 -0.25 -8.23
CA CYS A 60 -2.28 -1.25 -8.53
C CYS A 60 -1.84 -2.13 -9.70
N VAL A 61 -2.35 -3.36 -9.68
CA VAL A 61 -2.28 -4.30 -10.81
C VAL A 61 -3.71 -4.66 -11.23
N MET A 62 -3.93 -4.78 -12.52
CA MET A 62 -5.26 -5.00 -13.09
C MET A 62 -5.37 -6.38 -13.74
N LEU A 63 -6.48 -7.06 -13.47
CA LEU A 63 -6.96 -8.22 -14.22
C LEU A 63 -8.05 -7.76 -15.18
N SER A 64 -8.01 -8.26 -16.41
CA SER A 64 -8.91 -7.86 -17.50
C SER A 64 -9.75 -9.06 -17.96
N ALA A 65 -9.37 -9.70 -19.07
CA ALA A 65 -10.10 -10.85 -19.61
C ALA A 65 -10.04 -12.06 -18.66
N GLU A 66 -8.98 -12.16 -17.84
CA GLU A 66 -8.73 -13.25 -16.91
C GLU A 66 -9.86 -13.44 -15.89
N THR A 67 -10.48 -12.34 -15.47
CA THR A 67 -11.60 -12.34 -14.52
C THR A 67 -12.94 -12.14 -15.19
N ALA A 68 -12.99 -11.48 -16.36
CA ALA A 68 -14.22 -11.22 -17.08
C ALA A 68 -14.77 -12.44 -17.84
N VAL A 69 -13.90 -13.18 -18.53
CA VAL A 69 -14.29 -14.31 -19.40
C VAL A 69 -13.40 -15.54 -19.25
N GLY A 70 -12.32 -15.47 -18.45
CA GLY A 70 -11.41 -16.58 -18.18
C GLY A 70 -12.08 -17.74 -17.44
N LYS A 71 -11.50 -18.95 -17.57
CA LYS A 71 -12.06 -20.18 -16.96
C LYS A 71 -11.90 -20.25 -15.44
N TYR A 72 -10.96 -19.48 -14.87
CA TYR A 72 -10.58 -19.55 -13.45
C TYR A 72 -10.52 -18.18 -12.76
N PRO A 73 -11.60 -17.37 -12.77
CA PRO A 73 -11.56 -15.98 -12.32
C PRO A 73 -11.20 -15.82 -10.83
N VAL A 74 -11.68 -16.73 -9.97
CA VAL A 74 -11.39 -16.70 -8.53
C VAL A 74 -9.93 -17.07 -8.25
N GLU A 75 -9.39 -18.07 -8.93
CA GLU A 75 -7.99 -18.45 -8.83
C GLU A 75 -7.06 -17.36 -9.35
N CYS A 76 -7.43 -16.66 -10.44
CA CYS A 76 -6.65 -15.52 -10.94
C CYS A 76 -6.48 -14.43 -9.86
N VAL A 77 -7.57 -14.03 -9.20
CA VAL A 77 -7.50 -13.03 -8.12
C VAL A 77 -6.67 -13.52 -6.94
N LYS A 78 -6.82 -14.80 -6.53
CA LYS A 78 -6.02 -15.40 -5.46
C LYS A 78 -4.54 -15.48 -5.82
N ALA A 79 -4.21 -15.83 -7.06
CA ALA A 79 -2.85 -15.91 -7.56
C ALA A 79 -2.22 -14.52 -7.59
N MET A 80 -2.92 -13.52 -8.13
CA MET A 80 -2.46 -12.13 -8.14
C MET A 80 -2.18 -11.63 -6.72
N ALA A 81 -3.15 -11.78 -5.80
CA ALA A 81 -2.99 -11.37 -4.41
C ALA A 81 -1.78 -12.05 -3.73
N LYS A 82 -1.56 -13.34 -3.99
CA LYS A 82 -0.41 -14.06 -3.46
C LYS A 82 0.91 -13.52 -4.01
N ILE A 83 1.00 -13.29 -5.32
CA ILE A 83 2.21 -12.73 -5.95
C ILE A 83 2.49 -11.34 -5.38
N CYS A 84 1.45 -10.51 -5.20
CA CYS A 84 1.60 -9.20 -4.58
C CYS A 84 2.20 -9.28 -3.18
N ILE A 85 1.61 -10.08 -2.29
CA ILE A 85 2.10 -10.24 -0.92
C ILE A 85 3.58 -10.69 -0.91
N GLU A 86 3.92 -11.72 -1.68
CA GLU A 86 5.29 -12.25 -1.76
C GLU A 86 6.28 -11.20 -2.30
N ALA A 87 5.92 -10.48 -3.37
CA ALA A 87 6.76 -9.40 -3.91
C ALA A 87 6.95 -8.27 -2.89
N GLU A 88 5.91 -7.88 -2.17
CA GLU A 88 5.99 -6.85 -1.12
C GLU A 88 6.83 -7.29 0.09
N THR A 89 6.84 -8.58 0.42
CA THR A 89 7.72 -9.09 1.48
C THR A 89 9.20 -8.97 1.14
N PHE A 90 9.55 -9.13 -0.14
CA PHE A 90 10.94 -9.05 -0.61
C PHE A 90 11.37 -7.62 -0.90
N ASN A 91 10.43 -6.75 -1.29
CA ASN A 91 10.69 -5.36 -1.58
C ASN A 91 11.07 -4.62 -0.29
N TRP A 92 12.38 -4.54 -0.02
CA TRP A 92 12.93 -3.65 0.98
C TRP A 92 12.64 -2.21 0.54
N ASN A 93 11.55 -1.63 1.04
CA ASN A 93 11.08 -0.28 0.70
C ASN A 93 12.15 0.82 0.84
N GLY A 94 13.29 0.55 1.49
CA GLY A 94 14.41 1.48 1.55
C GLY A 94 14.87 1.98 0.18
N ARG A 95 14.92 1.13 -0.86
CA ARG A 95 15.37 1.60 -2.19
C ARG A 95 14.39 2.60 -2.81
N LEU A 96 13.10 2.23 -2.92
CA LEU A 96 12.07 3.10 -3.48
C LEU A 96 11.91 4.37 -2.66
N PHE A 97 11.95 4.26 -1.33
CA PHE A 97 11.93 5.42 -0.44
C PHE A 97 13.09 6.35 -0.76
N HIS A 98 14.34 5.87 -0.73
CA HIS A 98 15.52 6.69 -1.03
C HIS A 98 15.50 7.29 -2.44
N GLU A 99 15.06 6.55 -3.45
CA GLU A 99 14.95 7.06 -4.82
C GLU A 99 13.96 8.22 -4.92
N ILE A 100 12.78 8.07 -4.31
CA ILE A 100 11.78 9.15 -4.23
C ILE A 100 12.37 10.34 -3.47
N LEU A 101 13.04 10.10 -2.33
CA LEU A 101 13.67 11.16 -1.54
C LEU A 101 14.66 11.99 -2.34
N THR A 102 15.57 11.33 -3.07
CA THR A 102 16.57 12.02 -3.89
C THR A 102 15.93 12.86 -4.99
N LEU A 103 14.84 12.37 -5.58
CA LEU A 103 14.14 13.05 -6.67
C LEU A 103 13.16 14.14 -6.21
N THR A 104 12.73 14.11 -4.94
CA THR A 104 11.75 15.07 -4.40
C THR A 104 12.32 16.08 -3.40
N PHE A 105 13.65 16.12 -3.25
CA PHE A 105 14.33 17.04 -2.33
C PHE A 105 13.95 18.50 -2.64
N ASN A 106 13.57 19.26 -1.61
CA ASN A 106 13.14 20.69 -1.66
C ASN A 106 11.79 21.03 -2.31
N ASN A 107 10.87 20.08 -2.55
CA ASN A 107 9.63 20.40 -3.27
C ASN A 107 8.51 21.04 -2.42
N ASN A 108 8.34 20.69 -1.12
CA ASN A 108 7.23 21.18 -0.28
C ASN A 108 7.41 20.87 1.22
N GLU A 109 6.93 21.72 2.13
CA GLU A 109 6.91 21.46 3.59
C GLU A 109 6.05 20.23 3.94
N ALA A 110 4.91 20.05 3.27
CA ALA A 110 4.02 18.90 3.46
C ALA A 110 4.71 17.57 3.10
N ASP A 111 5.57 17.56 2.08
CA ASP A 111 6.38 16.40 1.71
C ASP A 111 7.36 16.07 2.83
N GLY A 112 8.04 17.07 3.41
CA GLY A 112 8.97 16.88 4.53
C GLY A 112 8.30 16.31 5.78
N PHE A 113 7.09 16.76 6.10
CA PHE A 113 6.30 16.22 7.21
C PHE A 113 5.91 14.74 6.99
N CYS A 114 5.33 14.43 5.82
CA CYS A 114 4.92 13.05 5.48
C CYS A 114 6.11 12.11 5.40
N MET A 115 7.21 12.58 4.82
CA MET A 115 8.48 11.88 4.76
C MET A 115 8.97 11.51 6.16
N SER A 116 8.98 12.47 7.08
CA SER A 116 9.44 12.25 8.45
C SER A 116 8.56 11.21 9.17
N ALA A 117 7.25 11.29 8.98
CA ALA A 117 6.31 10.32 9.52
C ALA A 117 6.58 8.89 8.98
N VAL A 118 6.81 8.74 7.68
CA VAL A 118 7.11 7.43 7.05
C VAL A 118 8.48 6.90 7.49
N ALA A 119 9.48 7.78 7.62
CA ALA A 119 10.80 7.41 8.13
C ALA A 119 10.72 6.90 9.58
N MET A 120 9.99 7.60 10.45
CA MET A 120 9.75 7.17 11.83
C MET A 120 8.96 5.86 11.89
N ALA A 121 7.91 5.73 11.09
CA ALA A 121 7.12 4.50 10.99
C ALA A 121 7.97 3.29 10.60
N THR A 122 8.92 3.49 9.68
CA THR A 122 9.86 2.45 9.25
C THR A 122 10.89 2.15 10.35
N TYR A 123 11.43 3.18 11.01
CA TYR A 123 12.44 3.01 12.06
C TYR A 123 11.91 2.27 13.30
N TYR A 124 10.69 2.60 13.72
CA TYR A 124 10.04 1.99 14.89
C TYR A 124 9.19 0.76 14.55
N GLU A 125 9.16 0.34 13.29
CA GLU A 125 8.36 -0.81 12.80
C GLU A 125 6.89 -0.73 13.25
N VAL A 126 6.26 0.45 13.13
CA VAL A 126 4.88 0.64 13.60
C VAL A 126 3.89 -0.20 12.79
N GLU A 127 2.79 -0.59 13.43
CA GLU A 127 1.78 -1.46 12.82
C GLU A 127 0.91 -0.75 11.78
N ALA A 128 0.73 0.58 11.90
CA ALA A 128 -0.06 1.39 10.96
C ALA A 128 0.27 2.88 11.08
N ILE A 129 0.05 3.61 9.98
CA ILE A 129 -0.01 5.08 9.99
C ILE A 129 -1.48 5.49 9.89
N ILE A 130 -1.98 6.24 10.86
CA ILE A 130 -3.35 6.76 10.85
C ILE A 130 -3.32 8.21 10.38
N VAL A 131 -4.12 8.53 9.37
CA VAL A 131 -4.25 9.87 8.81
C VAL A 131 -5.71 10.30 8.85
N THR A 132 -6.00 11.39 9.57
CA THR A 132 -7.32 12.00 9.60
C THR A 132 -7.47 12.94 8.41
N ALA A 133 -8.33 12.57 7.46
CA ALA A 133 -8.49 13.25 6.17
C ALA A 133 -9.64 14.28 6.15
N GLU A 134 -9.91 14.93 7.29
CA GLU A 134 -10.97 15.95 7.41
C GLU A 134 -10.53 17.30 6.85
N VAL A 135 -9.36 17.77 7.28
CA VAL A 135 -8.82 19.07 6.86
C VAL A 135 -8.20 18.98 5.47
N SER A 136 -7.40 17.93 5.23
CA SER A 136 -6.82 17.68 3.91
C SER A 136 -6.70 16.19 3.62
N LYS A 137 -7.25 15.80 2.48
CA LYS A 137 -7.18 14.46 1.90
C LYS A 137 -5.82 14.17 1.27
N ASP A 138 -5.03 15.20 0.99
CA ASP A 138 -3.77 15.06 0.27
C ASP A 138 -2.68 14.43 1.14
N PHE A 139 -2.71 14.60 2.46
CA PHE A 139 -1.78 13.92 3.37
C PHE A 139 -1.79 12.41 3.20
N VAL A 140 -2.95 11.79 2.96
CA VAL A 140 -3.02 10.34 2.73
C VAL A 140 -2.27 9.94 1.45
N LYS A 141 -2.43 10.74 0.40
CA LYS A 141 -1.76 10.54 -0.91
C LYS A 141 -0.26 10.75 -0.77
N LEU A 142 0.16 11.78 -0.03
CA LEU A 142 1.56 12.09 0.24
C LEU A 142 2.24 11.04 1.11
N VAL A 143 1.55 10.49 2.12
CA VAL A 143 2.09 9.36 2.88
C VAL A 143 2.24 8.13 1.98
N SER A 144 1.25 7.84 1.12
CA SER A 144 1.34 6.71 0.18
C SER A 144 2.43 6.88 -0.88
N LYS A 145 2.71 8.12 -1.32
CA LYS A 145 3.83 8.47 -2.21
C LYS A 145 5.16 7.89 -1.72
N PHE A 146 5.43 7.94 -0.41
CA PHE A 146 6.67 7.43 0.17
C PHE A 146 6.66 5.91 0.45
N LYS A 147 5.61 5.19 0.03
CA LYS A 147 5.47 3.73 0.06
C LYS A 147 5.86 3.11 1.42
N PRO A 148 5.17 3.49 2.52
CA PRO A 148 5.44 2.92 3.85
C PRO A 148 5.23 1.40 3.85
N ARG A 149 5.93 0.71 4.76
CA ARG A 149 5.80 -0.75 4.95
C ARG A 149 4.49 -1.14 5.64
N CYS A 150 3.98 -0.24 6.48
CA CYS A 150 2.74 -0.44 7.22
C CYS A 150 1.54 0.12 6.43
N PRO A 151 0.33 -0.40 6.69
CA PRO A 151 -0.88 0.12 6.09
C PRO A 151 -1.14 1.56 6.54
N ILE A 152 -1.71 2.35 5.62
CA ILE A 152 -2.16 3.70 5.85
C ILE A 152 -3.67 3.67 6.06
N ILE A 153 -4.12 4.16 7.19
CA ILE A 153 -5.53 4.16 7.56
C ILE A 153 -6.05 5.58 7.43
N ALA A 154 -6.85 5.81 6.41
CA ALA A 154 -7.45 7.09 6.09
C ALA A 154 -8.81 7.20 6.79
N VAL A 155 -8.85 7.91 7.91
CA VAL A 155 -10.08 8.16 8.66
C VAL A 155 -10.77 9.37 8.05
N THR A 156 -12.01 9.21 7.58
CA THR A 156 -12.73 10.27 6.87
C THR A 156 -14.24 10.17 7.10
N ARG A 157 -14.96 11.27 6.89
CA ARG A 157 -16.43 11.26 6.78
C ARG A 157 -16.91 11.07 5.34
N ASP A 158 -16.02 11.26 4.37
CA ASP A 158 -16.37 11.18 2.95
C ASP A 158 -16.27 9.73 2.44
N VAL A 159 -17.43 9.09 2.27
CA VAL A 159 -17.57 7.74 1.71
C VAL A 159 -16.94 7.64 0.32
N LYS A 160 -17.03 8.70 -0.50
CA LYS A 160 -16.44 8.71 -1.85
C LYS A 160 -14.93 8.68 -1.77
N PHE A 161 -14.34 9.51 -0.91
CA PHE A 161 -12.89 9.51 -0.68
C PHE A 161 -12.39 8.17 -0.13
N SER A 162 -13.11 7.59 0.84
CA SER A 162 -12.79 6.27 1.41
C SER A 162 -12.71 5.17 0.35
N ARG A 163 -13.56 5.22 -0.69
CA ARG A 163 -13.50 4.27 -1.82
C ARG A 163 -12.35 4.58 -2.78
N GLN A 164 -12.11 5.86 -3.06
CA GLN A 164 -11.06 6.29 -4.00
C GLN A 164 -9.65 6.01 -3.50
N ILE A 165 -9.43 6.07 -2.20
CA ILE A 165 -8.09 5.90 -1.63
C ILE A 165 -7.54 4.47 -1.82
N GLY A 166 -8.40 3.49 -2.10
CA GLY A 166 -7.96 2.12 -2.42
C GLY A 166 -7.11 2.00 -3.70
N LEU A 167 -7.00 3.07 -4.50
CA LEU A 167 -6.07 3.14 -5.64
C LEU A 167 -4.63 3.45 -5.22
N TYR A 168 -4.44 3.96 -4.01
CA TYR A 168 -3.12 4.29 -3.47
C TYR A 168 -2.57 3.08 -2.72
N ARG A 169 -1.32 2.74 -2.98
CA ARG A 169 -0.71 1.55 -2.37
C ARG A 169 -0.76 1.61 -0.86
N GLY A 170 -1.25 0.53 -0.27
CA GLY A 170 -1.32 0.36 1.19
C GLY A 170 -2.31 1.25 1.91
N ALA A 171 -3.17 2.00 1.21
CA ALA A 171 -4.12 2.89 1.84
C ALA A 171 -5.53 2.26 1.95
N PHE A 172 -6.13 2.42 3.13
CA PHE A 172 -7.44 1.88 3.49
C PHE A 172 -8.32 2.98 4.05
N GLY A 173 -9.47 3.21 3.43
CA GLY A 173 -10.47 4.16 3.92
C GLY A 173 -11.29 3.57 5.07
N VAL A 174 -11.46 4.35 6.13
CA VAL A 174 -12.36 4.07 7.26
C VAL A 174 -13.32 5.24 7.38
N VAL A 175 -14.61 4.95 7.25
CA VAL A 175 -15.66 5.96 7.40
C VAL A 175 -16.15 5.94 8.83
N TYR A 176 -16.26 7.10 9.45
CA TYR A 176 -16.84 7.24 10.78
C TYR A 176 -18.03 8.19 10.76
N GLU A 177 -19.02 7.91 11.61
CA GLU A 177 -20.22 8.74 11.77
C GLU A 177 -20.05 9.74 12.92
N GLU A 178 -20.73 10.88 12.80
CA GLU A 178 -20.71 11.91 13.83
C GLU A 178 -21.47 11.43 15.08
N ALA A 179 -20.85 11.59 16.24
CA ALA A 179 -21.57 11.39 17.49
C ALA A 179 -22.64 12.48 17.60
N THR A 180 -23.91 12.08 17.67
CA THR A 180 -25.05 12.99 17.79
C THR A 180 -24.80 13.98 18.94
N THR A 181 -24.78 15.27 18.61
CA THR A 181 -24.42 16.36 19.52
C THR A 181 -25.44 16.48 20.65
N GLY A 182 -25.12 15.83 21.77
CA GLY A 182 -25.88 15.88 23.02
C GLY A 182 -25.13 15.30 24.23
N GLN A 183 -23.97 14.67 24.01
CA GLN A 183 -23.06 14.26 25.07
C GLN A 183 -21.85 15.16 25.03
N THR A 184 -21.82 16.13 25.93
CA THR A 184 -20.66 16.96 26.26
C THR A 184 -19.43 16.06 26.32
N ALA A 185 -18.46 16.31 25.43
CA ALA A 185 -17.19 15.61 25.40
C ALA A 185 -16.32 16.02 26.60
N THR A 186 -16.74 15.66 27.81
CA THR A 186 -15.88 15.65 28.98
C THR A 186 -15.08 14.36 28.98
N ALA A 187 -13.76 14.54 28.84
CA ALA A 187 -12.71 13.54 28.92
C ALA A 187 -13.02 12.37 29.86
N THR A 188 -13.51 11.26 29.29
CA THR A 188 -13.52 9.95 29.94
C THR A 188 -13.07 8.93 28.92
N TRP A 189 -11.78 8.99 28.58
CA TRP A 189 -11.17 8.23 27.49
C TRP A 189 -10.91 6.75 27.82
N PHE A 190 -11.16 6.29 29.06
CA PHE A 190 -10.69 4.96 29.48
C PHE A 190 -11.63 4.05 30.29
N THR A 191 -12.85 4.44 30.67
CA THR A 191 -13.70 3.51 31.44
C THR A 191 -15.18 3.55 31.08
N ARG A 192 -15.70 2.32 30.94
CA ARG A 192 -17.10 1.85 30.87
C ARG A 192 -17.88 1.99 29.54
N LYS A 193 -18.25 0.80 29.06
CA LYS A 193 -19.23 0.44 28.02
C LYS A 193 -19.11 1.26 26.73
N GLN A 194 -18.26 0.76 25.83
CA GLN A 194 -18.10 1.33 24.49
C GLN A 194 -19.44 1.30 23.72
N PRO A 195 -19.87 2.43 23.12
CA PRO A 195 -21.00 2.43 22.19
C PRO A 195 -20.70 1.55 20.96
N PRO A 196 -21.72 0.98 20.29
CA PRO A 196 -21.56 0.03 19.18
C PRO A 196 -20.70 0.56 18.03
N ASP A 197 -20.61 1.88 17.86
CA ASP A 197 -19.88 2.53 16.77
C ASP A 197 -18.35 2.48 16.96
N LYS A 198 -17.87 2.45 18.21
CA LYS A 198 -16.43 2.28 18.52
C LYS A 198 -15.95 0.86 18.24
N LEU A 199 -16.80 -0.14 18.51
CA LEU A 199 -16.54 -1.53 18.14
C LEU A 199 -16.48 -1.69 16.63
N GLN A 200 -17.32 -0.99 15.87
CA GLN A 200 -17.27 -1.04 14.40
C GLN A 200 -15.97 -0.49 13.85
N LEU A 201 -15.50 0.67 14.34
CA LEU A 201 -14.25 1.26 13.86
C LEU A 201 -13.05 0.40 14.28
N GLN A 202 -13.02 -0.10 15.52
CA GLN A 202 -12.00 -1.03 15.98
C GLN A 202 -12.01 -2.35 15.20
N LEU A 203 -13.19 -2.90 14.89
CA LEU A 203 -13.34 -4.11 14.07
C LEU A 203 -12.90 -3.84 12.63
N GLN A 204 -13.26 -2.70 12.05
CA GLN A 204 -12.81 -2.31 10.71
C GLN A 204 -11.29 -2.16 10.66
N LEU A 205 -10.69 -1.48 11.65
CA LEU A 205 -9.22 -1.40 11.78
C LEU A 205 -8.60 -2.78 11.89
N GLN A 206 -9.11 -3.64 12.77
CA GLN A 206 -8.63 -5.01 12.91
C GLN A 206 -8.79 -5.82 11.63
N LEU A 207 -9.89 -5.68 10.88
CA LEU A 207 -10.11 -6.35 9.60
C LEU A 207 -9.14 -5.83 8.52
N GLN A 208 -8.84 -4.54 8.48
CA GLN A 208 -7.86 -3.99 7.54
C GLN A 208 -6.43 -4.42 7.91
N LEU A 209 -6.08 -4.44 9.19
CA LEU A 209 -4.80 -4.99 9.68
C LEU A 209 -4.68 -6.50 9.39
N GLN A 210 -5.76 -7.26 9.57
CA GLN A 210 -5.81 -8.68 9.21
C GLN A 210 -5.74 -8.94 7.70
N ARG A 211 -6.24 -8.00 6.88
CA ARG A 211 -6.08 -8.02 5.42
C ARG A 211 -4.63 -7.74 5.02
N TRP A 212 -3.94 -6.87 5.76
CA TRP A 212 -2.53 -6.55 5.57
C TRP A 212 -1.62 -7.63 6.17
N LYS A 213 -1.54 -8.79 5.51
CA LYS A 213 -0.67 -9.91 5.92
C LYS A 213 0.74 -9.80 5.32
N ILE A 214 1.43 -8.68 5.55
CA ILE A 214 2.88 -8.67 5.32
C ILE A 214 3.54 -9.20 6.60
N PRO A 215 4.12 -10.41 6.61
CA PRO A 215 4.82 -10.89 7.79
C PRO A 215 5.92 -9.89 8.21
N PRO A 216 6.08 -9.64 9.52
CA PRO A 216 7.20 -8.85 10.02
C PRO A 216 8.51 -9.50 9.56
N LEU A 217 9.53 -8.69 9.25
CA LEU A 217 10.86 -9.20 8.91
C LEU A 217 11.29 -10.14 10.04
N LYS A 218 11.64 -11.39 9.72
CA LYS A 218 12.51 -12.16 10.62
C LYS A 218 13.81 -11.36 10.67
N GLN A 219 14.03 -10.61 11.74
CA GLN A 219 15.31 -9.96 11.97
C GLN A 219 16.41 -11.01 11.76
N PRO A 220 17.49 -10.70 11.02
CA PRO A 220 18.65 -11.57 11.05
C PRO A 220 19.02 -11.73 12.52
N LYS A 221 18.96 -12.96 13.04
CA LYS A 221 19.35 -13.25 14.42
C LYS A 221 20.66 -12.50 14.65
N LYS A 222 20.69 -11.55 15.59
CA LYS A 222 21.93 -10.89 16.00
C LYS A 222 22.91 -12.04 16.24
N LYS A 223 23.90 -12.21 15.35
CA LYS A 223 25.04 -13.07 15.67
C LYS A 223 25.62 -12.39 16.89
N THR A 224 25.47 -13.01 18.05
CA THR A 224 26.19 -12.62 19.25
C THR A 224 27.65 -12.62 18.84
N ILE A 225 28.21 -11.44 18.61
CA ILE A 225 29.65 -11.27 18.42
C ILE A 225 30.21 -11.59 19.80
N LEU A 226 30.57 -12.85 20.01
CA LEU A 226 31.34 -13.24 21.18
C LEU A 226 32.59 -12.36 21.18
N PRO A 227 32.93 -11.68 22.29
CA PRO A 227 34.16 -10.92 22.35
C PRO A 227 35.31 -11.89 22.05
N ARG A 228 36.17 -11.52 21.09
CA ARG A 228 37.43 -12.23 20.88
C ARG A 228 38.16 -12.22 22.21
N LYS A 229 38.34 -13.40 22.82
CA LYS A 229 39.25 -13.54 23.95
C LYS A 229 40.64 -13.13 23.46
N SER A 230 41.18 -12.10 24.09
CA SER A 230 42.60 -11.74 24.04
C SER A 230 43.45 -12.88 24.56
#